data_AF-A0A928KPI8-F1
#
_entry.id   AF-A0A928KPI8-F1
#
_cell.length_a   1.000
_cell.length_b   1.000
_cell.length_c   1.000
_cell.angle_alpha   90.00
_cell.angle_beta   90.00
_cell.angle_gamma   90.00
#
_symmetry.space_group_name_H-M   'P 1'
#
loop_
_entity.id
_entity.type
_entity.pdbx_description
1 polymer ?
#
loop_
_entity_poly.entity_id
_entity_poly.type
_entity_poly.pdbx_seq_one_letter_code
_entity_poly.pdbx_strand_id
1 'polypeptide(L)'
;MEVLQGVWEVVKSIFINSGYAYFFSGDGWKNLVMIIVAFFFLYLGIKRGFEPLLMIPIAFGMMLANLPMANLAVQYHDLQGFIDLVAGRLTDSGGKTLTPGLMDFLYFGVKAGIYPPLIFLGIGSMTDFSSLIARPSSFILGAAAQLGIFVAYLVAILLGFAPNEAGSIAIIGGADGP
;
A
#
# COMPACT_ATOMS: atom_id res chain seq x y z
N MET A 1 -41.57 -20.77 23.27
CA MET A 1 -41.24 -19.36 22.99
C MET A 1 -39.78 -19.05 23.34
N GLU A 2 -39.25 -19.57 24.45
CA GLU A 2 -37.84 -19.37 24.86
C GLU A 2 -36.80 -19.93 23.86
N VAL A 3 -37.03 -21.11 23.27
CA VAL A 3 -36.10 -21.69 22.27
C VAL A 3 -36.02 -20.84 20.99
N LEU A 4 -37.15 -20.30 20.53
CA LEU A 4 -37.21 -19.42 19.37
C LEU A 4 -36.53 -18.06 19.64
N GLN A 5 -36.67 -17.54 20.86
CA GLN A 5 -35.98 -16.33 21.29
C GLN A 5 -34.46 -16.58 21.42
N GLY A 6 -34.04 -17.71 21.99
CA GLY A 6 -32.62 -18.09 22.08
C GLY A 6 -31.96 -18.28 20.70
N VAL A 7 -32.63 -18.94 19.75
CA VAL A 7 -32.13 -19.05 18.37
C VAL A 7 -32.05 -17.68 17.70
N TRP A 8 -33.03 -16.81 17.92
CA TRP A 8 -33.02 -15.46 17.37
C TRP A 8 -31.90 -14.59 17.97
N GLU A 9 -31.60 -14.73 19.26
CA GLU A 9 -30.47 -14.04 19.88
C GLU A 9 -29.11 -14.55 19.37
N VAL A 10 -28.97 -15.86 19.15
CA VAL A 10 -27.74 -16.44 18.55
C VAL A 10 -27.56 -15.97 17.11
N VAL A 11 -28.63 -15.92 16.31
CA VAL A 11 -28.54 -15.37 14.94
C VAL A 11 -28.15 -13.90 14.98
N LYS A 12 -28.78 -13.09 15.83
CA LYS A 12 -28.41 -11.68 16.01
C LYS A 12 -26.97 -11.52 16.47
N SER A 13 -26.50 -12.33 17.42
CA SER A 13 -25.12 -12.23 17.92
C SER A 13 -24.10 -12.64 16.86
N ILE A 14 -24.41 -13.62 16.00
CA ILE A 14 -23.57 -13.95 14.84
C ILE A 14 -23.51 -12.77 13.88
N PHE A 15 -24.65 -12.13 13.57
CA PHE A 15 -24.65 -10.98 12.66
C PHE A 15 -23.92 -9.77 13.26
N ILE A 16 -24.15 -9.44 14.53
CA ILE A 16 -23.52 -8.29 15.21
C ILE A 16 -22.02 -8.51 15.45
N ASN A 17 -21.60 -9.73 15.74
CA ASN A 17 -20.18 -10.05 15.94
C ASN A 17 -19.46 -10.46 14.64
N SER A 18 -20.18 -10.57 13.52
CA SER A 18 -19.56 -10.88 12.23
C SER A 18 -18.66 -9.73 11.78
N GLY A 19 -17.58 -10.06 11.06
CA GLY A 19 -16.73 -9.06 10.41
C GLY A 19 -17.51 -8.09 9.50
N TYR A 20 -18.70 -8.49 9.03
CA TYR A 20 -19.59 -7.63 8.26
C TYR A 20 -20.19 -6.48 9.06
N ALA A 21 -20.54 -6.69 10.34
CA ALA A 21 -21.07 -5.64 11.20
C ALA A 21 -20.03 -4.58 11.57
N TYR A 22 -18.74 -4.94 11.55
CA TYR A 22 -17.64 -4.01 11.79
C TYR A 22 -17.45 -3.00 10.64
N PHE A 23 -17.88 -3.29 9.41
CA PHE A 23 -17.88 -2.29 8.33
C PHE A 23 -18.90 -1.17 8.56
N PHE A 24 -19.97 -1.44 9.32
CA PHE A 24 -21.05 -0.49 9.59
C PHE A 24 -20.98 0.10 11.02
N SER A 25 -19.92 -0.21 11.78
CA SER A 25 -19.71 0.26 13.14
C SER A 25 -18.47 1.17 13.22
N GLY A 26 -18.63 2.39 13.76
CA GLY A 26 -17.52 3.33 13.95
C GLY A 26 -16.87 3.78 12.63
N ASP A 27 -15.54 3.69 12.55
CA ASP A 27 -14.73 4.08 11.38
C ASP A 27 -14.68 3.02 10.25
N GLY A 28 -15.39 1.89 10.38
CA GLY A 28 -15.35 0.78 9.41
C GLY A 28 -15.82 1.11 7.99
N TRP A 29 -16.55 2.22 7.80
CA TRP A 29 -16.93 2.70 6.49
C TRP A 29 -15.71 3.11 5.64
N LYS A 30 -14.62 3.58 6.26
CA LYS A 30 -13.36 3.92 5.58
C LYS A 30 -12.74 2.68 4.95
N ASN A 31 -12.73 1.56 5.68
CA ASN A 31 -12.26 0.27 5.18
C ASN A 31 -13.08 -0.20 3.97
N LEU A 32 -14.41 -0.01 4.00
CA LEU A 32 -15.28 -0.35 2.89
C LEU A 32 -14.98 0.50 1.65
N VAL A 33 -14.73 1.80 1.81
CA VAL A 33 -14.30 2.68 0.69
C VAL A 33 -12.98 2.18 0.10
N MET A 34 -12.00 1.85 0.94
CA MET A 34 -10.70 1.35 0.46
C MET A 34 -10.80 0.00 -0.25
N ILE A 35 -11.72 -0.89 0.17
CA ILE A 35 -12.01 -2.14 -0.54
C ILE A 35 -12.59 -1.86 -1.93
N ILE A 36 -13.49 -0.88 -2.06
CA ILE A 36 -14.01 -0.46 -3.38
C ILE A 36 -12.88 0.06 -4.27
N VAL A 37 -11.97 0.87 -3.72
CA VAL A 37 -10.78 1.35 -4.45
C VAL A 37 -9.87 0.18 -4.85
N ALA A 38 -9.68 -0.81 -3.99
CA ALA A 38 -8.93 -2.02 -4.31
C ALA A 38 -9.55 -2.78 -5.49
N PHE A 39 -10.87 -2.96 -5.52
CA PHE A 39 -11.56 -3.56 -6.67
C PHE A 39 -11.44 -2.72 -7.95
N PHE A 40 -11.46 -1.39 -7.83
CA PHE A 40 -11.21 -0.50 -8.96
C PHE A 40 -9.80 -0.69 -9.54
N PHE A 41 -8.77 -0.82 -8.70
CA PHE A 41 -7.41 -1.11 -9.17
C PHE A 41 -7.28 -2.53 -9.73
N LEU A 42 -7.92 -3.54 -9.13
CA LEU A 42 -7.98 -4.88 -9.74
C LEU A 42 -8.62 -4.84 -11.13
N TYR A 43 -9.69 -4.07 -11.29
CA TYR A 43 -10.35 -3.88 -12.58
C TYR A 43 -9.40 -3.23 -13.61
N LEU A 44 -8.68 -2.18 -13.24
CA LEU A 44 -7.71 -1.54 -14.13
C LEU A 44 -6.56 -2.49 -14.49
N GLY A 45 -6.08 -3.31 -13.56
CA GLY A 45 -4.95 -4.20 -13.80
C GLY A 45 -5.33 -5.38 -14.69
N ILE A 46 -6.50 -5.97 -14.45
CA ILE A 46 -6.95 -7.17 -15.16
C ILE A 46 -7.58 -6.82 -16.51
N LYS A 47 -8.54 -5.89 -16.54
CA LYS A 47 -9.32 -5.62 -17.77
C LYS A 47 -8.62 -4.63 -18.68
N ARG A 48 -7.99 -3.61 -18.12
CA ARG A 48 -7.34 -2.55 -18.90
C ARG A 48 -5.84 -2.79 -19.09
N GLY A 49 -5.24 -3.74 -18.36
CA GLY A 49 -3.84 -4.12 -18.54
C GLY A 49 -2.85 -3.04 -18.10
N PHE A 50 -3.25 -2.10 -17.24
CA PHE A 50 -2.33 -1.13 -16.66
C PHE A 50 -1.42 -1.84 -15.66
N GLU A 51 -0.12 -1.87 -15.93
CA GLU A 51 0.95 -2.45 -15.07
C GLU A 51 0.51 -3.67 -14.24
N PRO A 52 0.01 -4.74 -14.89
CA PRO A 52 -0.65 -5.85 -14.19
C PRO A 52 0.28 -6.55 -13.19
N LEU A 53 1.58 -6.55 -13.46
CA LEU A 53 2.62 -7.16 -12.62
C LEU A 53 2.72 -6.51 -11.24
N LEU A 54 2.54 -5.20 -11.12
CA LEU A 54 2.64 -4.46 -9.86
C LEU A 54 1.27 -4.09 -9.30
N MET A 55 0.35 -3.66 -10.16
CA MET A 55 -0.93 -3.11 -9.71
C MET A 55 -1.86 -4.18 -9.13
N ILE A 56 -1.84 -5.42 -9.64
CA ILE A 56 -2.65 -6.52 -9.10
C ILE A 56 -2.20 -6.88 -7.67
N PRO A 57 -0.91 -7.15 -7.40
CA PRO A 57 -0.44 -7.36 -6.02
C PRO A 57 -0.73 -6.18 -5.08
N ILE A 58 -0.56 -4.93 -5.55
CA ILE A 58 -0.86 -3.73 -4.74
C ILE A 58 -2.34 -3.69 -4.38
N ALA A 59 -3.23 -3.91 -5.34
CA ALA A 59 -4.68 -3.90 -5.11
C ALA A 59 -5.11 -5.04 -4.18
N PHE A 60 -4.52 -6.22 -4.32
CA PHE A 60 -4.77 -7.34 -3.41
C PHE A 60 -4.27 -7.06 -1.99
N GLY A 61 -3.07 -6.47 -1.84
CA GLY A 61 -2.53 -6.05 -0.56
C GLY A 61 -3.41 -4.98 0.12
N MET A 62 -3.90 -4.00 -0.66
CA MET A 62 -4.86 -3.00 -0.21
C MET A 62 -6.15 -3.65 0.30
N MET A 63 -6.69 -4.64 -0.41
CA MET A 63 -7.88 -5.37 0.03
C MET A 63 -7.63 -6.09 1.35
N LEU A 64 -6.52 -6.84 1.48
CA LEU A 64 -6.17 -7.58 2.69
C LEU A 64 -5.97 -6.65 3.90
N ALA A 65 -5.25 -5.54 3.72
CA ALA A 65 -4.97 -4.59 4.79
C ALA A 65 -6.23 -3.91 5.33
N ASN A 66 -7.30 -3.82 4.53
CA ASN A 66 -8.55 -3.19 4.93
C ASN A 66 -9.61 -4.17 5.48
N LEU A 67 -9.31 -5.46 5.60
CA LEU A 67 -10.22 -6.42 6.23
C LEU A 67 -10.32 -6.17 7.73
N PRO A 68 -11.54 -5.92 8.27
CA PRO A 68 -11.73 -5.61 9.68
C PRO A 68 -11.35 -6.82 10.53
N MET A 69 -10.68 -6.58 11.66
CA MET A 69 -10.26 -7.61 12.63
C MET A 69 -9.32 -8.69 12.08
N ALA A 70 -8.81 -8.57 10.86
CA ALA A 70 -7.95 -9.59 10.24
C ALA A 70 -6.48 -9.49 10.67
N ASN A 71 -6.07 -8.39 11.32
CA ASN A 71 -4.68 -8.13 11.71
C ASN A 71 -3.70 -8.22 10.51
N LEU A 72 -4.13 -7.77 9.34
CA LEU A 72 -3.35 -7.77 8.10
C LEU A 72 -2.93 -6.35 7.66
N ALA A 73 -3.32 -5.31 8.40
CA ALA A 73 -2.80 -3.97 8.18
C ALA A 73 -1.38 -3.87 8.73
N VAL A 74 -0.53 -3.08 8.08
CA VAL A 74 0.81 -2.77 8.60
C VAL A 74 0.70 -1.83 9.78
N GLN A 75 1.36 -2.15 10.89
CA GLN A 75 1.18 -1.49 12.19
C GLN A 75 2.34 -0.56 12.59
N TYR A 76 3.34 -0.43 11.73
CA TYR A 76 4.52 0.38 11.98
C TYR A 76 4.87 1.27 10.79
N HIS A 77 5.57 2.37 11.05
CA HIS A 77 6.04 3.30 10.03
C HIS A 77 7.53 3.17 9.73
N ASP A 78 8.32 2.75 10.73
CA ASP A 78 9.78 2.71 10.66
C ASP A 78 10.34 1.36 11.11
N LEU A 79 11.58 1.08 10.74
CA LEU A 79 12.28 -0.17 11.07
C LEU A 79 12.35 -0.42 12.58
N GLN A 80 12.54 0.65 13.37
CA GLN A 80 12.52 0.57 14.83
C GLN A 80 11.14 0.12 15.33
N GLY A 81 10.07 0.65 14.72
CA GLY A 81 8.70 0.24 15.01
C GLY A 81 8.47 -1.25 14.72
N PHE A 82 9.05 -1.80 13.66
CA PHE A 82 8.98 -3.25 13.40
C PHE A 82 9.66 -4.08 14.51
N ILE A 83 10.83 -3.65 14.98
CA ILE A 83 11.53 -4.32 16.09
C ILE A 83 10.68 -4.28 17.36
N ASP A 84 10.08 -3.14 17.66
CA ASP A 84 9.21 -2.97 18.82
C ASP A 84 7.89 -3.77 18.69
N LEU A 85 7.41 -4.00 17.46
CA LEU A 85 6.25 -4.84 17.18
C LEU A 85 6.56 -6.31 17.48
N VAL A 86 7.67 -6.81 16.95
CA VAL A 86 8.10 -8.20 17.15
C VAL A 86 8.50 -8.45 18.60
N ALA A 87 9.05 -7.44 19.29
CA ALA A 87 9.38 -7.51 20.71
C ALA A 87 8.17 -7.38 21.64
N GLY A 88 6.95 -7.18 21.10
CA GLY A 88 5.73 -7.02 21.89
C GLY A 88 5.66 -5.73 22.71
N ARG A 89 6.40 -4.70 22.31
CA ARG A 89 6.48 -3.39 22.98
C ARG A 89 5.55 -2.35 22.36
N LEU A 90 5.06 -2.58 21.15
CA LEU A 90 4.04 -1.75 20.53
C LEU A 90 2.67 -2.04 21.12
N THR A 91 2.02 -0.99 21.60
CA THR A 91 0.67 -1.02 22.15
C THR A 91 -0.23 -0.12 21.33
N ASP A 92 -1.44 -0.57 21.07
CA ASP A 92 -2.47 0.24 20.43
C ASP A 92 -2.94 1.36 21.38
N SER A 93 -3.70 2.32 20.86
CA SER A 93 -4.31 3.42 21.63
C SER A 93 -5.19 2.94 22.80
N GLY A 94 -5.57 1.66 22.83
CA GLY A 94 -6.29 0.99 23.92
C GLY A 94 -5.41 0.15 24.87
N GLY A 95 -4.07 0.25 24.79
CA GLY A 95 -3.13 -0.45 25.68
C GLY A 95 -2.96 -1.95 25.43
N LYS A 96 -3.53 -2.49 24.33
CA LYS A 96 -3.33 -3.89 23.92
C LYS A 96 -2.02 -4.03 23.16
N THR A 97 -1.23 -5.04 23.47
CA THR A 97 -0.02 -5.38 22.72
C THR A 97 -0.40 -5.82 21.32
N LEU A 98 0.13 -5.12 20.34
CA LEU A 98 -0.06 -5.39 18.93
C LEU A 98 0.73 -6.65 18.55
N THR A 99 0.09 -7.56 17.81
CA THR A 99 0.73 -8.79 17.33
C THR A 99 1.05 -8.62 15.86
N PRO A 100 2.28 -8.89 15.40
CA PRO A 100 2.65 -8.74 14.00
C PRO A 100 1.81 -9.66 13.10
N GLY A 101 1.21 -9.09 12.06
CA GLY A 101 0.51 -9.81 11.00
C GLY A 101 1.44 -10.26 9.88
N LEU A 102 0.91 -11.05 8.93
CA LEU A 102 1.68 -11.47 7.75
C LEU A 102 2.20 -10.26 6.94
N MET A 103 1.36 -9.23 6.77
CA MET A 103 1.73 -8.06 5.97
C MET A 103 2.81 -7.22 6.63
N ASP A 104 2.94 -7.23 7.97
CA ASP A 104 4.03 -6.55 8.68
C ASP A 104 5.39 -7.12 8.30
N PHE A 105 5.49 -8.46 8.23
CA PHE A 105 6.71 -9.15 7.80
C PHE A 105 7.03 -8.95 6.33
N LEU A 106 6.01 -8.92 5.46
CA LEU A 106 6.23 -8.62 4.05
C LEU A 106 6.66 -7.16 3.84
N TYR A 107 6.07 -6.22 4.57
CA TYR A 107 6.41 -4.80 4.45
C TYR A 107 7.81 -4.46 4.99
N PHE A 108 8.38 -5.34 5.84
CA PHE A 108 9.73 -5.15 6.38
C PHE A 108 10.76 -5.06 5.26
N GLY A 109 10.65 -5.89 4.22
CA GLY A 109 11.58 -5.84 3.09
C GLY A 109 11.51 -4.55 2.28
N VAL A 110 10.36 -3.86 2.30
CA VAL A 110 10.21 -2.52 1.71
C VAL A 110 10.89 -1.47 2.61
N LYS A 111 10.63 -1.49 3.91
CA LYS A 111 11.19 -0.53 4.88
C LYS A 111 12.67 -0.71 5.14
N ALA A 112 13.17 -1.93 5.04
CA ALA A 112 14.60 -2.24 5.07
C ALA A 112 15.32 -1.86 3.77
N GLY A 113 14.59 -1.41 2.74
CA GLY A 113 15.17 -1.03 1.45
C GLY A 113 15.74 -2.21 0.66
N ILE A 114 15.21 -3.42 0.85
CA ILE A 114 15.69 -4.63 0.18
C ILE A 114 14.95 -4.85 -1.15
N TYR A 115 13.61 -4.76 -1.14
CA TYR A 115 12.82 -5.09 -2.33
C TYR A 115 12.98 -4.09 -3.49
N PRO A 116 12.95 -2.75 -3.27
CA PRO A 116 13.05 -1.82 -4.40
C PRO A 116 14.38 -1.95 -5.17
N PRO A 117 15.57 -1.99 -4.52
CA PRO A 117 16.83 -2.18 -5.24
C PRO A 117 16.96 -3.54 -5.95
N LEU A 118 16.36 -4.60 -5.39
CA LEU A 118 16.35 -5.91 -6.05
C LEU A 118 15.49 -5.91 -7.33
N ILE A 119 14.35 -5.23 -7.30
CA ILE A 119 13.52 -5.04 -8.49
C ILE A 119 14.27 -4.16 -9.51
N PHE A 120 14.92 -3.09 -9.06
CA PHE A 120 15.72 -2.20 -9.90
C PHE A 120 16.90 -2.93 -10.56
N LEU A 121 17.57 -3.83 -9.84
CA LEU A 121 18.59 -4.72 -10.39
C LEU A 121 18.00 -5.62 -11.49
N GLY A 122 16.81 -6.17 -11.26
CA GLY A 122 16.07 -6.95 -12.25
C GLY A 122 15.76 -6.16 -13.53
N ILE A 123 15.24 -4.93 -13.40
CA ILE A 123 14.98 -4.03 -14.53
C ILE A 123 16.28 -3.71 -15.27
N GLY A 124 17.35 -3.39 -14.54
CA GLY A 124 18.68 -3.16 -15.11
C GLY A 124 19.21 -4.35 -15.91
N SER A 125 18.98 -5.58 -15.43
CA SER A 125 19.38 -6.80 -16.15
C SER A 125 18.60 -7.06 -17.44
N MET A 126 17.39 -6.51 -17.55
CA MET A 126 16.52 -6.64 -18.74
C MET A 126 16.64 -5.45 -19.71
N THR A 127 17.39 -4.40 -19.33
CA THR A 127 17.50 -3.16 -20.12
C THR A 127 18.51 -3.32 -21.26
N ASP A 128 18.07 -3.09 -22.51
CA ASP A 128 18.95 -3.08 -23.68
C ASP A 128 19.55 -1.69 -23.92
N PHE A 129 20.87 -1.59 -23.80
CA PHE A 129 21.63 -0.36 -24.02
C PHE A 129 22.00 -0.10 -25.48
N SER A 130 21.75 -1.05 -26.39
CA SER A 130 22.18 -0.97 -27.80
C SER A 130 21.66 0.32 -28.48
N SER A 131 20.40 0.68 -28.23
CA SER A 131 19.78 1.89 -28.77
C SER A 131 20.36 3.19 -28.20
N LEU A 132 20.74 3.18 -26.91
CA LEU A 132 21.34 4.32 -26.22
C LEU A 132 22.78 4.55 -26.68
N ILE A 133 23.57 3.48 -26.82
CA ILE A 133 24.96 3.54 -27.29
C ILE A 133 25.02 3.96 -28.76
N ALA A 134 24.09 3.48 -29.59
CA ALA A 134 24.03 3.85 -31.01
C ALA A 134 23.70 5.33 -31.24
N ARG A 135 22.95 5.98 -30.34
CA ARG A 135 22.61 7.40 -30.42
C ARG A 135 22.72 8.08 -29.04
N PRO A 136 23.94 8.50 -28.65
CA PRO A 136 24.17 9.11 -27.34
C PRO A 136 23.37 10.39 -27.08
N SER A 137 22.93 11.09 -28.14
CA SER A 137 22.06 12.27 -28.01
C SER A 137 20.70 11.95 -27.38
N SER A 138 20.23 10.70 -27.45
CA SER A 138 19.01 10.24 -26.77
C SER A 138 19.11 10.38 -25.24
N PHE A 139 20.32 10.42 -24.68
CA PHE A 139 20.55 10.69 -23.27
C PHE A 139 19.99 12.07 -22.84
N ILE A 140 20.03 13.06 -23.74
CA ILE A 140 19.51 14.41 -23.48
C ILE A 140 17.98 14.39 -23.36
N LEU A 141 17.29 13.52 -24.11
CA LEU A 141 15.86 13.30 -23.95
C LEU A 141 15.53 12.70 -22.57
N GLY A 142 16.35 11.75 -22.09
CA GLY A 142 16.22 11.21 -20.74
C GLY A 142 16.42 12.27 -19.65
N ALA A 143 17.42 13.15 -19.82
CA ALA A 143 17.62 14.27 -18.91
C ALA A 143 16.45 15.26 -18.91
N ALA A 144 15.86 15.54 -20.09
CA ALA A 144 14.67 16.37 -20.19
C ALA A 144 13.43 15.72 -19.56
N ALA A 145 13.29 14.39 -19.62
CA ALA A 145 12.19 13.68 -18.96
C ALA A 145 12.20 13.88 -17.43
N GLN A 146 13.38 14.03 -16.82
CA GLN A 146 13.53 14.31 -15.39
C GLN A 146 13.03 15.71 -14.97
N LEU A 147 12.76 16.62 -15.93
CA LEU A 147 12.08 17.88 -15.62
C LEU A 147 10.69 17.65 -15.03
N GLY A 148 10.05 16.51 -15.32
CA GLY A 148 8.78 16.11 -14.71
C GLY A 148 8.85 16.06 -13.18
N ILE A 149 9.99 15.64 -12.61
CA ILE A 149 10.21 15.60 -11.15
C ILE A 149 10.17 17.01 -10.56
N PHE A 150 10.88 17.96 -11.18
CA PHE A 150 10.92 19.33 -10.70
C PHE A 150 9.56 20.02 -10.80
N VAL A 151 8.83 19.77 -11.90
CA VAL A 151 7.46 20.30 -12.06
C VAL A 151 6.54 19.73 -10.98
N ALA A 152 6.56 18.41 -10.77
CA ALA A 152 5.76 17.77 -9.73
C ALA A 152 6.10 18.29 -8.32
N TYR A 153 7.39 18.50 -8.02
CA TYR A 153 7.84 19.09 -6.76
C TYR A 153 7.31 20.51 -6.56
N LEU A 154 7.45 21.38 -7.57
CA LEU A 154 6.98 22.77 -7.49
C LEU A 154 5.46 22.82 -7.28
N VAL A 155 4.71 22.00 -8.01
CA VAL A 155 3.25 21.89 -7.84
C VAL A 155 2.91 21.41 -6.43
N ALA A 156 3.59 20.41 -5.89
CA ALA A 156 3.34 19.91 -4.53
C ALA A 156 3.62 20.99 -3.46
N ILE A 157 4.71 21.74 -3.58
CA ILE A 157 5.01 22.87 -2.68
C ILE A 157 3.94 23.96 -2.78
N LEU A 158 3.50 24.30 -4.00
CA LEU A 158 2.44 25.30 -4.21
C LEU A 158 1.09 24.87 -3.64
N LEU A 159 0.82 23.56 -3.60
CA LEU A 159 -0.35 22.98 -2.95
C LEU A 159 -0.23 22.90 -1.41
N GLY A 160 0.93 23.27 -0.85
CA GLY A 160 1.15 23.38 0.59
C GLY A 160 1.74 22.14 1.27
N PHE A 161 2.26 21.16 0.51
CA PHE A 161 2.93 19.99 1.10
C PHE A 161 4.28 20.37 1.72
N ALA A 162 4.67 19.65 2.78
CA ALA A 162 6.00 19.83 3.37
C ALA A 162 7.10 19.43 2.37
N PRO A 163 8.31 20.01 2.44
CA PRO A 163 9.39 19.70 1.49
C PRO A 163 9.72 18.21 1.36
N ASN A 164 9.67 17.46 2.45
CA ASN A 164 9.93 16.02 2.43
C ASN A 164 8.81 15.23 1.72
N GLU A 165 7.55 15.60 1.94
CA GLU A 165 6.38 14.98 1.31
C GLU A 165 6.32 15.33 -0.19
N ALA A 166 6.55 16.61 -0.51
CA ALA A 166 6.68 17.09 -1.88
C ALA A 166 7.82 16.38 -2.61
N GLY A 167 8.93 16.10 -1.92
CA GLY A 167 10.03 15.28 -2.44
C GLY A 167 9.59 13.87 -2.85
N SER A 168 8.81 13.18 -2.01
CA SER A 168 8.24 11.87 -2.36
C SER A 168 7.25 11.93 -3.51
N ILE A 169 6.38 12.95 -3.56
CA ILE A 169 5.43 13.17 -4.66
C ILE A 169 6.16 13.44 -5.98
N ALA A 170 7.26 14.20 -5.92
CA ALA A 170 8.02 14.59 -7.10
C ALA A 170 8.53 13.40 -7.92
N ILE A 171 8.91 12.30 -7.26
CA ILE A 171 9.45 11.11 -7.92
C ILE A 171 8.44 10.47 -8.89
N ILE A 172 7.13 10.67 -8.69
CA ILE A 172 6.09 10.24 -9.64
C ILE A 172 6.33 10.84 -11.04
N GLY A 173 6.87 12.06 -11.11
CA GLY A 173 7.22 12.73 -12.37
C GLY A 173 8.37 12.06 -13.14
N GLY A 174 9.12 11.16 -12.50
CA GLY A 174 10.15 10.34 -13.14
C GLY A 174 9.58 9.10 -13.84
N ALA A 175 8.31 8.74 -13.59
CA ALA A 175 7.63 7.56 -14.13
C ALA A 175 8.37 6.23 -13.85
N ASP A 176 9.15 6.19 -12.77
CA ASP A 176 9.85 5.00 -12.30
C ASP A 176 9.29 4.59 -10.93
N GLY A 177 8.78 3.35 -10.86
CA GLY A 177 8.04 2.86 -9.70
C GLY A 177 8.92 2.25 -8.60
N PRO A 178 9.83 1.32 -8.93
CA PRO A 178 10.76 0.69 -7.98
C PRO A 178 11.91 1.62 -7.54
#